data_AF-A0A955WP99-F1
#
_entry.id   AF-A0A955WP99-F1
#
_cell.length_a   1.000
_cell.length_b   1.000
_cell.length_c   1.000
_cell.angle_alpha   90.00
_cell.angle_beta   90.00
_cell.angle_gamma   90.00
#
_symmetry.space_group_name_H-M   'P 1'
#
loop_
_entity.id
_entity.type
_entity.pdbx_description
1 polymer ?
#
loop_
_entity_poly.entity_id
_entity_poly.type
_entity_poly.pdbx_seq_one_letter_code
_entity_poly.pdbx_strand_id
1 'polypeptide(L)' 'MLTRDLVRFRVYRSRIIPRLVDPADAELLAVAGELLEIFKAAQGQTRSELLASTALIIESSPVEAVISRGLEKL' A
#
# COMPACT_ATOMS: atom_id res chain seq x y z
N MET A 1 3.61 -10.98 2.04
CA MET A 1 2.36 -11.60 1.55
C MET A 1 1.17 -10.80 2.06
N LEU A 2 0.15 -10.56 1.22
CA LEU A 2 -1.04 -9.78 1.58
C LEU A 2 -2.06 -10.62 2.36
N THR A 3 -2.76 -9.99 3.30
CA THR A 3 -3.89 -10.59 4.03
C THR A 3 -5.21 -10.33 3.31
N ARG A 4 -6.24 -11.12 3.63
CA ARG A 4 -7.55 -11.10 2.95
C ARG A 4 -8.18 -9.70 2.85
N ASP A 5 -8.02 -8.88 3.88
CA ASP A 5 -8.49 -7.50 3.97
C ASP A 5 -7.82 -6.54 2.97
N LEU A 6 -6.67 -6.92 2.41
CA LEU A 6 -5.89 -6.13 1.45
C LEU A 6 -6.04 -6.63 0.01
N VAL A 7 -6.78 -7.73 -0.22
CA VAL A 7 -6.97 -8.29 -1.57
C VAL A 7 -8.13 -7.60 -2.27
N ARG A 8 -7.89 -7.12 -3.49
CA ARG A 8 -8.92 -6.48 -4.33
C ARG A 8 -9.33 -7.41 -5.46
N PHE A 9 -10.61 -7.75 -5.49
CA PHE A 9 -11.21 -8.53 -6.57
C PHE A 9 -12.68 -8.17 -6.74
N ARG A 10 -13.27 -8.54 -7.87
CA ARG A 10 -14.72 -8.56 -8.08
C ARG A 10 -15.19 -9.96 -8.44
N VAL A 11 -16.44 -10.27 -8.14
CA VAL A 11 -17.08 -11.50 -8.57
C VAL A 11 -18.00 -11.20 -9.76
N TYR A 12 -17.84 -11.91 -10.86
CA TYR A 12 -18.70 -11.78 -12.03
C TYR A 12 -18.99 -13.16 -12.63
N ARG A 13 -20.27 -13.50 -12.80
CA ARG A 13 -20.74 -14.80 -13.33
C ARG A 13 -19.99 -16.00 -12.71
N SER A 14 -19.94 -16.04 -11.37
CA SER A 14 -19.25 -17.07 -10.58
C SER A 14 -17.73 -17.16 -10.79
N ARG A 15 -17.09 -16.11 -11.31
CA ARG A 15 -15.64 -15.99 -11.46
C ARG A 15 -15.08 -14.88 -10.59
N ILE A 16 -13.92 -15.11 -9.98
CA ILE A 16 -13.14 -14.10 -9.29
C ILE A 16 -12.25 -13.40 -10.31
N ILE A 17 -12.34 -12.07 -10.38
CA ILE A 17 -11.54 -11.24 -11.26
C ILE A 17 -10.70 -10.30 -10.37
N PRO A 18 -9.37 -10.49 -10.31
CA PRO A 18 -8.49 -9.59 -9.58
C PRO A 18 -8.59 -8.14 -10.08
N ARG A 19 -8.53 -7.17 -9.18
CA ARG A 19 -8.36 -5.75 -9.51
C ARG A 19 -6.90 -5.39 -9.31
N LEU A 20 -6.10 -5.61 -10.35
CA LEU A 20 -4.70 -5.22 -10.36
C LEU A 20 -4.57 -3.69 -10.37
N VAL A 21 -3.44 -3.22 -9.88
CA VAL A 21 -3.04 -1.82 -10.01
C VAL A 21 -2.43 -1.58 -11.39
N ASP A 22 -2.51 -0.35 -11.88
CA ASP A 22 -1.73 0.07 -13.04
C ASP A 22 -0.31 0.45 -12.57
N PRO A 23 0.75 -0.26 -12.99
CA PRO A 23 2.10 0.04 -12.55
C PRO A 23 2.65 1.38 -13.08
N ALA A 24 2.00 1.98 -14.07
CA ALA A 24 2.39 3.29 -14.63
C ALA A 24 1.60 4.46 -14.02
N ASP A 25 0.71 4.20 -13.08
CA ASP A 25 -0.06 5.25 -12.40
C ASP A 25 0.87 6.16 -11.58
N ALA A 26 0.85 7.46 -11.90
CA ALA A 26 1.78 8.42 -11.32
C ALA A 26 1.54 8.66 -9.82
N GLU A 27 0.28 8.63 -9.37
CA GLU A 27 -0.06 8.82 -7.95
C GLU A 27 0.36 7.60 -7.13
N LEU A 28 0.17 6.38 -7.68
CA LEU A 28 0.65 5.14 -7.09
C LEU A 28 2.17 5.13 -6.94
N LEU A 29 2.88 5.51 -7.99
CA LEU A 29 4.35 5.55 -7.98
C LEU A 29 4.87 6.60 -6.99
N ALA A 30 4.20 7.75 -6.87
CA ALA A 30 4.54 8.77 -5.88
C ALA A 30 4.41 8.23 -4.44
N VAL A 31 3.25 7.66 -4.09
CA VAL A 31 3.02 7.07 -2.76
C VAL A 31 4.01 5.94 -2.47
N ALA A 32 4.28 5.05 -3.43
CA ALA A 32 5.26 3.98 -3.28
C ALA A 32 6.68 4.53 -3.05
N GLY A 33 7.05 5.60 -3.75
CA GLY A 33 8.32 6.29 -3.58
C GLY A 33 8.48 6.90 -2.19
N GLU A 34 7.47 7.62 -1.70
CA GLU A 34 7.48 8.22 -0.36
C GLU A 34 7.61 7.15 0.73
N LEU A 35 6.85 6.05 0.62
CA LEU A 35 6.99 4.92 1.54
C LEU A 35 8.42 4.37 1.52
N LEU A 36 8.99 4.11 0.34
CA LEU A 36 10.35 3.59 0.21
C LEU A 36 11.39 4.45 0.92
N GLU A 37 11.28 5.77 0.84
CA GLU A 37 12.21 6.67 1.53
C GLU A 37 12.08 6.57 3.06
N ILE A 38 10.87 6.45 3.61
CA ILE A 38 10.68 6.19 5.04
C ILE A 38 11.30 4.86 5.44
N PHE A 39 11.02 3.78 4.69
CA PHE A 39 11.55 2.44 5.00
C PHE A 39 13.08 2.40 4.92
N LYS A 40 13.72 3.10 3.98
CA LYS A 40 15.18 3.22 3.89
C LYS A 40 15.78 3.95 5.10
N ALA A 41 15.08 4.98 5.60
CA ALA A 41 15.50 5.75 6.77
C ALA A 41 15.23 5.06 8.11
N ALA A 42 14.48 3.94 8.12
CA ALA A 42 13.97 3.29 9.33
C ALA A 42 14.99 2.42 10.08
N GLN A 43 16.28 2.48 9.74
CA GLN A 43 17.29 1.60 10.36
C GLN A 43 17.37 1.85 11.88
N GLY A 44 17.20 0.80 12.67
CA GLY A 44 17.20 0.87 14.13
C GLY A 44 15.86 1.25 14.76
N GLN A 45 14.82 1.52 13.96
CA GLN A 45 13.47 1.76 14.46
C GLN A 45 12.73 0.44 14.69
N THR A 46 11.83 0.46 15.66
CA THR A 46 10.86 -0.63 15.86
C THR A 46 9.79 -0.58 14.78
N ARG A 47 9.14 -1.72 14.57
CA ARG A 47 7.98 -1.80 13.67
C ARG A 47 6.87 -0.80 14.05
N SER A 48 6.66 -0.54 15.34
CA SER A 48 5.60 0.38 15.77
C SER A 48 5.90 1.84 15.41
N GLU A 49 7.17 2.25 15.54
CA GLU A 49 7.62 3.60 15.15
C GLU A 49 7.54 3.79 13.64
N LEU A 50 7.88 2.75 12.89
CA LEU A 50 7.77 2.75 11.44
C LEU A 50 6.32 2.90 10.96
N LEU A 51 5.40 2.13 11.55
CA LEU A 51 3.97 2.24 11.27
C LEU A 51 3.39 3.61 11.63
N ALA A 52 3.87 4.23 12.71
CA ALA A 52 3.48 5.60 13.04
C ALA A 52 3.97 6.61 12.01
N SER A 53 5.17 6.40 11.44
CA SER A 53 5.77 7.27 10.43
C SER A 53 5.06 7.17 9.07
N THR A 54 4.63 5.97 8.69
CA THR A 54 3.92 5.71 7.42
C THR A 54 2.42 6.04 7.50
N ALA A 55 1.83 6.14 8.69
CA ALA A 55 0.41 6.43 8.89
C ALA A 55 -0.04 7.71 8.18
N LEU A 56 0.75 8.79 8.28
CA LEU A 56 0.43 10.08 7.66
C LEU A 56 0.33 9.97 6.14
N ILE A 57 1.27 9.27 5.49
CA ILE A 57 1.25 9.04 4.04
C ILE A 57 -0.02 8.27 3.64
N ILE A 58 -0.37 7.23 4.40
CA ILE A 58 -1.54 6.40 4.10
C ILE A 58 -2.84 7.19 4.26
N GLU A 59 -2.94 8.05 5.27
CA GLU A 59 -4.12 8.88 5.54
C GLU A 59 -4.30 10.01 4.53
N SER A 60 -3.21 10.59 4.03
CA SER A 60 -3.24 11.66 3.01
C SER A 60 -3.14 11.16 1.57
N SER A 61 -3.00 9.85 1.37
CA SER A 61 -2.80 9.22 0.06
C SER A 61 -3.99 9.48 -0.88
N PRO A 62 -3.76 9.97 -2.12
CA PRO A 62 -4.82 10.07 -3.13
C PRO A 62 -5.25 8.69 -3.66
N VAL A 63 -4.39 7.68 -3.50
CA VAL A 63 -4.65 6.29 -3.88
C VAL A 63 -5.58 5.61 -2.87
N GLU A 64 -6.40 4.65 -3.32
CA GLU A 64 -7.27 3.83 -2.45
C GLU A 64 -6.48 3.28 -1.24
N ALA A 65 -6.95 3.54 -0.02
CA ALA A 65 -6.25 3.19 1.22
C ALA A 65 -5.85 1.71 1.32
N VAL A 66 -6.61 0.80 0.71
CA VAL A 66 -6.29 -0.64 0.67
C VAL A 66 -5.00 -0.93 -0.11
N ILE A 67 -4.69 -0.12 -1.15
CA ILE A 67 -3.47 -0.24 -1.93
C ILE A 67 -2.31 0.32 -1.10
N SER A 68 -2.44 1.51 -0.51
CA SER A 68 -1.38 2.15 0.28
C SER A 68 -0.99 1.31 1.50
N ARG A 69 -1.98 0.73 2.21
CA ARG A 69 -1.73 -0.27 3.28
C ARG A 69 -1.15 -1.58 2.76
N GLY A 70 -1.51 -1.96 1.53
CA GLY A 70 -0.93 -3.09 0.83
C GLY A 70 0.57 -2.89 0.60
N LEU A 71 0.97 -1.71 0.13
CA LEU A 71 2.37 -1.33 -0.12
C LEU A 71 3.19 -1.29 1.17
N GLU A 72 2.68 -0.66 2.23
CA GLU A 72 3.35 -0.60 3.55
C GLU A 72 3.67 -2.00 4.11
N LYS A 73 2.84 -2.99 3.82
CA LYS A 73 2.99 -4.35 4.35
C LYS A 73 4.06 -5.18 3.63
N LEU A 74 4.42 -4.82 2.39
CA LEU A 74 5.31 -5.60 1.53
C LEU A 74 6.78 -5.39 1.90
#